data_AF-A0A8X6U552-F1
#
_entry.id   AF-A0A8X6U552-F1
#
_cell.length_a   1.000
_cell.length_b   1.000
_cell.length_c   1.000
_cell.angle_alpha   90.00
_cell.angle_beta   90.00
_cell.angle_gamma   90.00
#
_symmetry.space_group_name_H-M   'P 1'
#
loop_
_entity.id
_entity.type
_entity.pdbx_description
1 polymer ?
#
loop_
_entity_poly.entity_id
_entity_poly.type
_entity_poly.pdbx_seq_one_letter_code
_entity_poly.pdbx_strand_id
1 'polypeptide(L)'
;MSRVKLELITDLDMHLFIERGIRGGISMISHRFSSANNKYLDSYDEVKSFKYILYLDANILYGWAMSQFLPTHGFEWIKEPVNFMSGESDIGFILEVYLYYPQYLHDLHNDYPLAPETLNFANDMMSP
;
A
#
# COMPACT_ATOMS: atom_id res chain seq x y z
N MET A 1 18.25 19.99 -12.02
CA MET A 1 18.05 19.96 -10.56
C MET A 1 16.84 20.81 -10.22
N SER A 2 15.89 20.28 -9.45
CA SER A 2 14.57 20.86 -9.16
C SER A 2 14.59 22.16 -8.33
N ARG A 3 15.75 22.61 -7.83
CA ARG A 3 15.92 23.76 -6.91
C ARG A 3 15.11 23.65 -5.60
N VAL A 4 14.47 22.51 -5.36
CA VAL A 4 13.74 22.20 -4.12
C VAL A 4 14.74 22.16 -2.96
N LYS A 5 14.37 22.80 -1.85
CA LYS A 5 15.08 22.69 -0.58
C LYS A 5 14.34 21.69 0.29
N LEU A 6 15.06 20.69 0.79
CA LEU A 6 14.52 19.72 1.73
C LEU A 6 14.73 20.24 3.15
N GLU A 7 13.67 20.23 3.94
CA GLU A 7 13.75 20.47 5.37
C GLU A 7 14.35 19.25 6.07
N LEU A 8 15.26 19.50 7.01
CA LEU A 8 15.77 18.46 7.90
C LEU A 8 14.84 18.34 9.10
N ILE A 9 14.30 17.14 9.32
CA ILE A 9 13.52 16.83 10.53
C ILE A 9 14.48 16.80 11.72
N THR A 10 14.27 17.72 12.67
CA THR A 10 15.12 17.87 13.86
C THR A 10 14.47 17.33 15.13
N ASP A 11 13.15 17.17 15.11
CA ASP A 11 12.38 16.55 16.18
C ASP A 11 12.56 15.02 16.12
N LEU A 12 13.05 14.44 17.22
CA LEU A 12 13.37 13.00 17.29
C LEU A 12 12.09 12.15 17.20
N ASP A 13 11.02 12.56 17.85
CA ASP A 13 9.78 11.80 17.89
C ASP A 13 9.14 11.77 16.49
N MET A 14 9.18 12.88 15.76
CA MET A 14 8.71 12.97 14.38
C MET A 14 9.55 12.10 13.43
N HIS A 15 10.86 12.09 13.62
CA HIS A 15 11.76 11.24 12.85
C HIS A 15 11.44 9.76 13.06
N LEU A 16 11.36 9.31 14.33
CA LEU A 16 11.02 7.93 14.67
C LEU A 16 9.62 7.54 14.20
N PHE A 17 8.66 8.46 14.26
CA PHE A 17 7.31 8.26 13.77
C PHE A 17 7.29 7.96 12.26
N ILE A 18 8.00 8.76 11.47
CA ILE A 18 8.12 8.56 10.02
C ILE A 18 8.88 7.27 9.71
N GLU A 19 10.01 7.02 10.37
CA GLU A 19 10.78 5.78 10.17
C GLU A 19 9.95 4.53 10.44
N ARG A 20 9.16 4.53 11.53
CA ARG A 20 8.22 3.45 11.85
C ARG A 20 7.15 3.28 10.78
N GLY A 21 6.84 4.30 9.98
CA GLY A 21 5.91 4.25 8.85
C GLY A 21 6.52 3.80 7.53
N ILE A 22 7.86 3.80 7.37
CA ILE A 22 8.52 3.42 6.11
C ILE A 22 8.31 1.92 5.84
N ARG A 23 7.86 1.60 4.62
CA ARG A 23 7.67 0.22 4.15
C ARG A 23 8.37 0.03 2.79
N GLY A 24 8.72 -1.22 2.51
CA GLY A 24 9.20 -1.63 1.19
C GLY A 24 8.06 -1.87 0.21
N GLY A 25 8.37 -2.53 -0.90
CA GLY A 25 7.36 -2.99 -1.85
C GLY A 25 6.42 -4.03 -1.23
N ILE A 26 5.16 -3.98 -1.64
CA ILE A 26 4.16 -4.97 -1.23
C ILE A 26 4.38 -6.24 -2.06
N SER A 27 4.57 -7.37 -1.38
CA SER A 27 4.62 -8.70 -1.99
C SER A 27 3.58 -9.58 -1.32
N MET A 28 2.55 -9.98 -2.06
CA MET A 28 1.40 -10.73 -1.55
C MET A 28 0.95 -11.76 -2.57
N ILE A 29 0.42 -12.88 -2.06
CA ILE A 29 -0.30 -13.88 -2.84
C ILE A 29 -1.73 -13.97 -2.29
N SER A 30 -2.67 -13.26 -2.93
CA SER A 30 -4.09 -13.29 -2.55
C SER A 30 -4.78 -14.60 -2.96
N HIS A 31 -4.34 -15.20 -4.08
CA HIS A 31 -4.82 -16.49 -4.56
C HIS A 31 -3.63 -17.42 -4.87
N ARG A 32 -3.51 -18.52 -4.11
CA ARG A 32 -2.32 -19.41 -4.15
C ARG A 32 -2.06 -20.08 -5.50
N PHE A 33 -3.12 -20.45 -6.23
CA PHE A 33 -2.98 -21.15 -7.51
C PHE A 33 -4.06 -20.74 -8.51
N SER A 34 -3.68 -20.37 -9.72
CA SER A 34 -4.61 -20.05 -10.80
C SER A 34 -4.11 -20.66 -12.10
N SER A 35 -4.99 -21.29 -12.86
CA SER A 35 -4.69 -21.83 -14.18
C SER A 35 -5.58 -21.15 -15.22
N ALA A 36 -5.02 -20.88 -16.40
CA ALA A 36 -5.76 -20.36 -17.53
C ALA A 36 -6.52 -21.50 -18.22
N ASN A 37 -7.70 -21.21 -18.76
CA ASN A 37 -8.48 -22.14 -19.58
C ASN A 37 -8.99 -21.39 -20.81
N ASN A 38 -8.24 -21.44 -21.91
CA ASN A 38 -8.65 -20.80 -23.15
C ASN A 38 -8.17 -21.60 -24.35
N LYS A 39 -8.85 -21.42 -25.48
CA LYS A 39 -8.67 -22.18 -26.74
C LYS A 39 -7.27 -22.12 -27.36
N TYR A 40 -6.38 -21.29 -26.82
CA TYR A 40 -5.00 -21.15 -27.30
C TYR A 40 -4.02 -22.07 -26.55
N LEU A 41 -4.51 -22.86 -25.58
CA LEU A 41 -3.71 -23.80 -24.80
C LEU A 41 -4.04 -25.24 -25.18
N ASP A 42 -3.03 -26.12 -25.23
CA ASP A 42 -3.22 -27.55 -25.53
C ASP A 42 -4.06 -28.26 -24.46
N SER A 43 -4.06 -27.75 -23.23
CA SER A 43 -4.85 -28.27 -22.11
C SER A 43 -6.25 -27.66 -22.00
N TYR A 44 -6.76 -27.02 -23.06
CA TYR A 44 -8.09 -26.41 -23.07
C TYR A 44 -9.18 -27.46 -22.85
N ASP A 45 -10.12 -27.11 -21.95
CA ASP A 45 -11.23 -27.95 -21.55
C ASP A 45 -12.54 -27.17 -21.79
N GLU A 46 -13.33 -27.62 -22.78
CA GLU A 46 -14.61 -27.00 -23.18
C GLU A 46 -15.67 -27.03 -22.07
N VAL A 47 -15.53 -27.92 -21.09
CA VAL A 47 -16.47 -28.03 -19.96
C VAL A 47 -16.20 -26.94 -18.92
N LYS A 48 -14.97 -26.44 -18.83
CA LYS A 48 -14.57 -25.42 -17.88
C LYS A 48 -14.82 -24.01 -18.42
N SER A 49 -15.07 -23.07 -17.51
CA SER A 49 -15.22 -21.65 -17.85
C SER A 49 -13.97 -21.11 -18.55
N PHE A 50 -14.17 -20.25 -19.54
CA PHE A 50 -13.10 -19.58 -20.26
C PHE A 50 -12.37 -18.56 -19.34
N LYS A 51 -11.04 -18.64 -19.27
CA LYS A 51 -10.21 -17.90 -18.31
C LYS A 51 -8.84 -17.55 -18.89
N TYR A 52 -8.43 -16.29 -18.73
CA TYR A 52 -7.07 -15.81 -18.95
C TYR A 52 -6.38 -15.49 -17.62
N ILE A 53 -5.06 -15.48 -17.66
CA ILE A 53 -4.23 -14.90 -16.60
C ILE A 53 -3.62 -13.63 -17.18
N LEU A 54 -3.81 -12.51 -16.50
CA LEU A 54 -3.27 -11.22 -16.88
C LEU A 54 -1.98 -10.98 -16.08
N TYR A 55 -0.91 -10.60 -16.76
CA TYR A 55 0.32 -10.12 -16.15
C TYR A 55 0.49 -8.64 -16.47
N LEU A 56 0.56 -7.80 -15.44
CA LEU A 56 0.78 -6.37 -15.55
C LEU A 56 2.07 -6.01 -14.85
N ASP A 57 2.86 -5.14 -15.47
CA ASP A 57 4.10 -4.62 -14.91
C ASP A 57 4.18 -3.11 -15.16
N ALA A 58 4.56 -2.37 -14.13
CA ALA A 58 4.68 -0.93 -14.19
C ALA A 58 6.11 -0.52 -14.54
N ASN A 59 6.28 0.09 -15.71
CA ASN A 59 7.57 0.62 -16.15
C ASN A 59 8.05 1.75 -15.22
N ILE A 60 9.16 1.54 -14.51
CA ILE A 60 9.82 2.55 -13.66
C ILE A 60 8.88 3.09 -12.56
N LEU A 61 8.24 2.20 -11.80
CA LEU A 61 7.29 2.53 -10.73
C LEU A 61 7.80 3.64 -9.78
N TYR A 62 9.02 3.50 -9.25
CA TYR A 62 9.57 4.51 -8.34
C TYR A 62 9.86 5.85 -9.04
N GLY A 63 10.27 5.84 -10.31
CA GLY A 63 10.49 7.09 -11.06
C GLY A 63 9.19 7.84 -11.32
N TRP A 64 8.11 7.11 -11.62
CA TRP A 64 6.77 7.68 -11.72
C TRP A 64 6.30 8.24 -10.37
N ALA A 65 6.49 7.49 -9.27
CA ALA A 65 6.15 7.94 -7.91
C ALA A 65 6.94 9.19 -7.48
N MET A 66 8.23 9.25 -7.82
CA MET A 66 9.10 10.42 -7.58
C MET A 66 8.71 11.65 -8.40
N SER A 67 7.88 11.48 -9.43
CA SER A 67 7.33 12.59 -10.23
C SER A 67 6.01 13.13 -9.67
N GLN A 68 5.46 12.50 -8.62
CA GLN A 68 4.25 12.96 -7.93
C GLN A 68 4.59 14.01 -6.87
N PHE A 69 3.57 14.58 -6.22
CA PHE A 69 3.75 15.43 -5.05
C PHE A 69 4.38 14.64 -3.90
N LEU A 70 5.52 15.11 -3.41
CA LEU A 70 6.26 14.53 -2.29
C LEU A 70 6.41 15.56 -1.16
N PRO A 71 6.39 15.13 0.11
CA PRO A 71 6.67 16.01 1.23
C PRO A 71 8.12 16.50 1.16
N THR A 72 8.32 17.81 1.32
CA THR A 72 9.65 18.44 1.21
C THR A 72 9.99 19.32 2.40
N HIS A 73 9.00 19.96 3.01
CA HIS A 73 9.12 20.89 4.14
C HIS A 73 7.75 21.14 4.79
N GLY A 74 7.72 21.94 5.85
CA GLY A 74 6.53 22.27 6.63
C GLY A 74 6.13 21.18 7.61
N PHE A 75 7.08 20.38 8.10
CA PHE A 75 6.75 19.28 9.00
C PHE A 75 6.37 19.80 10.38
N GLU A 76 5.12 19.58 10.79
CA GLU A 76 4.60 20.01 12.08
C GLU A 76 3.63 18.99 12.70
N TRP A 77 3.64 18.90 14.03
CA TRP A 77 2.64 18.15 14.77
C TRP A 77 1.33 18.93 14.84
N ILE A 78 0.24 18.30 14.43
CA ILE A 78 -1.09 18.91 14.48
C ILE A 78 -1.81 18.46 15.75
N LYS A 79 -2.33 19.42 16.51
CA LYS A 79 -3.03 19.14 17.79
C LYS A 79 -4.54 18.95 17.62
N GLU A 80 -5.11 19.55 16.58
CA GLU A 80 -6.54 19.51 16.32
C GLU A 80 -6.90 18.43 15.29
N PRO A 81 -8.08 17.80 15.37
CA PRO A 81 -8.53 16.85 14.37
C PRO A 81 -8.62 17.51 12.99
N VAL A 82 -7.95 16.92 12.00
CA VAL A 82 -7.96 17.42 10.62
C VAL A 82 -8.93 16.61 9.78
N ASN A 83 -9.66 17.28 8.87
CA ASN A 83 -10.40 16.56 7.84
C ASN A 83 -9.42 16.16 6.72
N PHE A 84 -8.85 14.97 6.87
CA PHE A 84 -7.86 14.41 5.94
C PHE A 84 -8.48 13.78 4.67
N MET A 85 -9.80 13.81 4.52
CA MET A 85 -10.51 13.17 3.39
C MET A 85 -10.65 14.07 2.16
N SER A 86 -10.13 15.30 2.19
CA SER A 86 -10.01 16.15 1.00
C SER A 86 -8.89 15.63 0.09
N GLY A 87 -9.15 15.49 -1.22
CA GLY A 87 -8.25 14.87 -2.20
C GLY A 87 -6.89 15.55 -2.41
N GLU A 88 -6.56 15.93 -3.65
CA GLU A 88 -5.27 16.55 -3.95
C GLU A 88 -5.13 17.90 -3.23
N SER A 89 -4.09 18.02 -2.40
CA SER A 89 -3.79 19.17 -1.55
C SER A 89 -2.28 19.40 -1.54
N ASP A 90 -1.86 20.67 -1.46
CA ASP A 90 -0.45 21.04 -1.29
C ASP A 90 0.11 20.63 0.08
N ILE A 91 -0.79 20.35 1.05
CA ILE A 91 -0.47 19.88 2.39
C ILE A 91 -0.90 18.42 2.52
N GLY A 92 0.07 17.55 2.85
CA GLY A 92 -0.16 16.14 3.14
C GLY A 92 -0.20 15.85 4.64
N PHE A 93 -0.79 14.72 5.01
CA PHE A 93 -0.91 14.27 6.40
C PHE A 93 -0.31 12.87 6.57
N ILE A 94 0.41 12.66 7.66
CA ILE A 94 0.82 11.32 8.13
C ILE A 94 0.08 11.11 9.45
N LEU A 95 -0.71 10.05 9.53
CA LEU A 95 -1.66 9.85 10.62
C LEU A 95 -1.41 8.52 11.33
N GLU A 96 -1.45 8.54 12.65
CA GLU A 96 -1.62 7.35 13.49
C GLU A 96 -3.08 7.29 13.91
N VAL A 97 -3.79 6.23 13.53
CA VAL A 97 -5.23 6.12 13.74
C VAL A 97 -5.60 4.76 14.29
N TYR A 98 -6.68 4.73 15.07
CA TYR A 98 -7.42 3.51 15.33
C TYR A 98 -8.38 3.27 14.17
N LEU A 99 -8.15 2.19 13.41
CA LEU A 99 -8.97 1.81 12.28
C LEU A 99 -9.99 0.74 12.69
N TYR A 100 -11.27 1.09 12.67
CA TYR A 100 -12.34 0.08 12.69
C TYR A 100 -12.56 -0.44 11.28
N TYR A 101 -12.48 -1.77 11.10
CA TYR A 101 -12.60 -2.41 9.79
C TYR A 101 -13.83 -3.32 9.69
N PRO A 102 -14.95 -2.83 9.11
CA PRO A 102 -16.21 -3.55 9.07
C PRO A 102 -16.12 -4.91 8.36
N GLN A 103 -16.78 -5.92 8.93
CA GLN A 103 -16.73 -7.30 8.43
C GLN A 103 -17.25 -7.45 6.98
N TYR A 104 -18.25 -6.65 6.59
CA TYR A 104 -18.82 -6.72 5.24
C TYR A 104 -17.84 -6.28 4.14
N LEU A 105 -16.70 -5.65 4.48
CA LEU A 105 -15.67 -5.26 3.53
C LEU A 105 -14.58 -6.33 3.34
N HIS A 106 -14.55 -7.36 4.20
CA HIS A 106 -13.43 -8.32 4.22
C HIS A 106 -13.32 -9.09 2.91
N ASP A 107 -14.44 -9.60 2.40
CA ASP A 107 -14.46 -10.33 1.11
C ASP A 107 -14.12 -9.42 -0.07
N LEU A 108 -14.61 -8.17 -0.05
CA LEU A 108 -14.39 -7.20 -1.13
C LEU A 108 -12.92 -6.80 -1.25
N HIS A 109 -12.22 -6.66 -0.13
CA HIS A 109 -10.83 -6.22 -0.09
C HIS A 109 -9.84 -7.38 0.09
N ASN A 110 -10.29 -8.63 -0.06
CA ASN A 110 -9.43 -9.80 0.14
C ASN A 110 -8.23 -9.84 -0.82
N ASP A 111 -8.35 -9.17 -1.97
CA ASP A 111 -7.29 -9.14 -2.98
C ASP A 111 -6.20 -8.10 -2.69
N TYR A 112 -6.43 -7.14 -1.78
CA TYR A 112 -5.46 -6.07 -1.48
C TYR A 112 -5.43 -5.71 0.02
N PRO A 113 -4.28 -5.85 0.70
CA PRO A 113 -4.18 -5.61 2.12
C PRO A 113 -4.17 -4.11 2.39
N LEU A 114 -5.24 -3.61 3.00
CA LEU A 114 -5.32 -2.21 3.42
C LEU A 114 -4.60 -2.00 4.75
N ALA A 115 -3.88 -0.88 4.88
CA ALA A 115 -3.14 -0.49 6.07
C ALA A 115 -2.16 -1.58 6.62
N PRO A 116 -1.23 -2.10 5.80
CA PRO A 116 -0.28 -3.10 6.26
C PRO A 116 0.65 -2.56 7.35
N GLU A 117 0.81 -3.33 8.43
CA GLU A 117 1.71 -3.00 9.54
C GLU A 117 2.83 -4.04 9.71
N THR A 118 3.98 -3.56 10.18
CA THR A 118 5.08 -4.45 10.56
C THR A 118 4.81 -4.98 11.96
N LEU A 119 4.56 -6.30 12.07
CA LEU A 119 4.32 -6.98 13.33
C LEU A 119 5.51 -7.82 13.76
N ASN A 120 5.85 -7.74 15.05
CA ASN A 120 6.72 -8.73 15.69
C ASN A 120 5.84 -9.88 16.15
N PHE A 121 5.85 -10.98 15.41
CA PHE A 121 5.05 -12.15 15.76
C PHE A 121 5.68 -12.91 16.94
N ALA A 122 4.87 -13.22 17.94
CA ALA A 122 5.17 -14.27 18.89
C ALA A 122 4.76 -15.63 18.30
N ASN A 123 5.40 -16.71 18.74
CA ASN A 123 5.21 -18.05 18.17
C ASN A 123 3.76 -18.57 18.25
N ASP A 124 2.96 -18.03 19.16
CA ASP A 124 1.55 -18.35 19.37
C ASP A 124 0.60 -17.69 18.35
N MET A 125 1.09 -16.71 17.57
CA MET A 125 0.33 -16.03 16.52
C MET A 125 0.52 -16.68 15.13
N MET A 126 1.40 -17.66 15.01
CA MET A 126 1.62 -18.40 13.78
C MET A 126 0.50 -19.42 13.60
N SER A 127 -0.05 -19.50 12.39
CA SER A 127 -0.93 -20.61 12.02
C SER A 127 -0.18 -21.95 12.22
N PRO A 128 -0.83 -22.99 12.79
CA PRO A 128 -0.21 -24.28 13.08
C PRO A 128 0.36 -25.00 11.85
#